data_AF-W7TR10-F1
#
_entry.id   AF-W7TR10-F1
#
_cell.length_a   1.000
_cell.length_b   1.000
_cell.length_c   1.000
_cell.angle_alpha   90.00
_cell.angle_beta   90.00
_cell.angle_gamma   90.00
#
_symmetry.space_group_name_H-M   'P 1'
#
loop_
_entity.id
_entity.type
_entity.pdbx_description
1 polymer ?
#
loop_
_entity_poly.entity_id
_entity_poly.type
_entity_poly.pdbx_seq_one_letter_code
_entity_poly.pdbx_strand_id
1 'polypeptide(L)'
;MFESFLQTLEAFRQDKTAAAMLAATVAVTVTVFYWVTKDPPLPKGPGGKAPDEEPEPPRNFTATQLREFTGTKEDDPIYVALQGDVYDVSSARDFYGPDGVYGGFAGHDVTRAFALNSLEEKDLDDPNLEDLTYTQKESLHGWVEKYKYYKCYPVVGRLVTPPSGLSLTLAEIAQYKGEEPKEGDAQTIPEGWAAPPIYVAVAGKVFDMSFGGRMFYGPGGPYHFLAGKDGSRPLAKMSFEKADAESRNLSDLTDRQRQTLEEWVEKFINGRKYPVVGKLID
;
A
#
# COMPACT_ATOMS: atom_id res chain seq x y z
N MET A 1 3.76 -46.68 45.29
CA MET A 1 3.16 -46.01 44.11
C MET A 1 3.64 -46.65 42.79
N PHE A 2 4.93 -46.98 42.64
CA PHE A 2 5.45 -47.70 41.47
C PHE A 2 5.03 -49.18 41.41
N GLU A 3 5.02 -49.89 42.55
CA GLU A 3 4.56 -51.29 42.65
C GLU A 3 3.08 -51.47 42.29
N SER A 4 2.22 -50.52 42.68
CA SER A 4 0.79 -50.51 42.33
C SER A 4 0.57 -50.29 40.82
N PHE A 5 1.44 -49.50 40.18
CA PHE A 5 1.40 -49.27 38.74
C PHE A 5 1.84 -50.52 37.95
N LEU A 6 2.85 -51.25 38.44
CA LEU A 6 3.28 -52.52 37.84
C LEU A 6 2.25 -53.64 38.02
N GLN A 7 1.60 -53.75 39.19
CA GLN A 7 0.48 -54.68 39.38
C GLN A 7 -0.71 -54.38 38.47
N THR A 8 -0.97 -53.09 38.21
CA THR A 8 -2.02 -52.67 37.27
C THR A 8 -1.62 -53.08 35.85
N LEU A 9 -0.37 -52.84 35.43
CA LEU A 9 0.14 -53.26 34.11
C LEU A 9 0.13 -54.79 33.91
N GLU A 10 0.42 -55.58 34.94
CA GLU A 10 0.34 -57.04 34.88
C GLU A 10 -1.10 -57.55 34.75
N ALA A 11 -2.06 -56.91 35.44
CA ALA A 11 -3.49 -57.22 35.29
C ALA A 11 -4.02 -56.89 33.87
N PHE A 12 -3.51 -55.82 33.24
CA PHE A 12 -3.83 -55.46 31.85
C PHE A 12 -3.23 -56.41 30.81
N ARG A 13 -2.20 -57.20 31.13
CA ARG A 13 -1.58 -58.19 30.23
C ARG A 13 -2.47 -59.41 29.98
N GLN A 14 -3.37 -59.75 30.91
CA GLN A 14 -4.27 -60.90 30.77
C GLN A 14 -5.52 -60.60 29.96
N ASP A 15 -5.95 -59.34 29.90
CA ASP A 15 -7.13 -58.92 29.14
C ASP A 15 -6.75 -58.33 27.79
N LYS A 16 -6.85 -59.17 26.76
CA LYS A 16 -6.57 -58.80 25.35
C LYS A 16 -7.43 -57.62 24.88
N THR A 17 -8.62 -57.42 25.46
CA THR A 17 -9.53 -56.33 25.07
C THR A 17 -9.12 -54.99 25.69
N ALA A 18 -8.68 -55.02 26.95
CA ALA A 18 -8.18 -53.83 27.65
C ALA A 18 -6.83 -53.36 27.08
N ALA A 19 -5.92 -54.30 26.76
CA ALA A 19 -4.68 -54.00 26.07
C ALA A 19 -4.90 -53.41 24.67
N ALA A 20 -5.90 -53.91 23.93
CA ALA A 20 -6.27 -53.37 22.62
C ALA A 20 -6.87 -51.96 22.71
N MET A 21 -7.69 -51.67 23.71
CA MET A 21 -8.26 -50.33 23.93
C MET A 21 -7.20 -49.29 24.35
N LEU A 22 -6.23 -49.67 25.17
CA LEU A 22 -5.11 -48.81 25.54
C LEU A 22 -4.20 -48.53 24.34
N ALA A 23 -3.90 -49.57 23.54
CA ALA A 23 -3.13 -49.41 22.31
C ALA A 23 -3.87 -48.52 21.30
N ALA A 24 -5.18 -48.64 21.17
CA ALA A 24 -6.00 -47.80 20.31
C ALA A 24 -6.05 -46.34 20.79
N THR A 25 -6.19 -46.10 22.09
CA THR A 25 -6.17 -44.73 22.65
C THR A 25 -4.79 -44.09 22.52
N VAL A 26 -3.71 -44.82 22.78
CA VAL A 26 -2.34 -44.32 22.52
C VAL A 26 -2.14 -44.05 21.03
N ALA A 27 -2.56 -44.94 20.14
CA ALA A 27 -2.47 -44.72 18.69
C ALA A 27 -3.28 -43.49 18.24
N VAL A 28 -4.50 -43.29 18.76
CA VAL A 28 -5.32 -42.11 18.45
C VAL A 28 -4.65 -40.84 18.98
N THR A 29 -4.16 -40.83 20.22
CA THR A 29 -3.46 -39.64 20.78
C THR A 29 -2.17 -39.31 20.05
N VAL A 30 -1.36 -40.30 19.66
CA VAL A 30 -0.15 -40.09 18.86
C VAL A 30 -0.49 -39.63 17.44
N THR A 31 -1.57 -40.14 16.84
CA THR A 31 -2.02 -39.72 15.51
C THR A 31 -2.56 -38.29 15.56
N VAL A 32 -3.42 -37.96 16.52
CA VAL A 32 -3.92 -36.59 16.72
C VAL A 32 -2.77 -35.64 17.02
N PHE A 33 -1.82 -36.01 17.89
CA PHE A 33 -0.63 -35.21 18.14
C PHE A 33 0.22 -35.05 16.88
N TYR A 34 0.40 -36.11 16.08
CA TYR A 34 1.11 -36.04 14.79
C TYR A 34 0.43 -35.08 13.80
N TRP A 35 -0.90 -35.05 13.75
CA TRP A 35 -1.67 -34.09 12.92
C TRP A 35 -1.70 -32.67 13.49
N VAL A 36 -1.59 -32.51 14.82
CA VAL A 36 -1.56 -31.20 15.49
C VAL A 36 -0.17 -30.57 15.47
N THR A 37 0.90 -31.37 15.53
CA THR A 37 2.28 -30.86 15.54
C THR A 37 2.94 -30.84 14.16
N LYS A 38 2.39 -31.56 13.19
CA LYS A 38 2.72 -31.37 11.78
C LYS A 38 1.57 -30.64 11.14
N ASP A 39 1.65 -29.31 11.15
CA ASP A 39 0.81 -28.48 10.32
C ASP A 39 0.79 -29.08 8.90
N PRO A 40 -0.37 -29.45 8.33
CA PRO A 40 -0.43 -29.75 6.91
C PRO A 40 0.14 -28.53 6.19
N PRO A 41 1.04 -28.69 5.21
CA PRO A 41 1.50 -27.54 4.44
C PRO A 41 0.26 -26.86 3.88
N LEU A 42 0.10 -25.58 4.20
CA LEU A 42 -0.95 -24.74 3.66
C LEU A 42 -1.05 -25.04 2.15
N PRO A 43 -2.25 -25.25 1.60
CA PRO A 43 -2.39 -25.36 0.15
C PRO A 43 -1.71 -24.11 -0.43
N LYS A 44 -0.62 -24.33 -1.18
CA LYS A 44 0.06 -23.24 -1.89
C LYS A 44 -0.99 -22.63 -2.80
N GLY A 45 -1.50 -21.46 -2.42
CA GLY A 45 -2.27 -20.62 -3.32
C GLY A 45 -1.46 -20.40 -4.60
N PRO A 46 -2.13 -20.21 -5.75
CA PRO A 46 -1.41 -20.07 -7.01
C PRO A 46 -0.47 -18.86 -6.92
N GLY A 47 0.84 -19.12 -7.04
CA GLY A 47 1.88 -18.17 -7.45
C GLY A 47 2.00 -16.86 -6.66
N GLY A 48 2.46 -16.92 -5.41
CA GLY A 48 3.07 -15.76 -4.77
C GLY A 48 4.51 -15.55 -5.26
N LYS A 49 4.88 -14.31 -5.60
CA LYS A 49 6.25 -13.88 -5.91
C LYS A 49 7.24 -14.32 -4.81
N ALA A 50 8.51 -14.46 -5.16
CA ALA A 50 9.57 -15.04 -4.33
C ALA A 50 9.71 -14.38 -2.93
N PRO A 51 10.25 -15.09 -1.91
CA PRO A 51 10.10 -14.72 -0.50
C PRO A 51 11.00 -13.56 0.02
N ASP A 52 11.79 -12.89 -0.83
CA ASP A 52 12.88 -12.01 -0.39
C ASP A 52 12.71 -10.52 -0.77
N GLU A 53 11.58 -10.12 -1.37
CA GLU A 53 11.28 -8.69 -1.56
C GLU A 53 10.56 -8.18 -0.32
N GLU A 54 11.21 -7.31 0.47
CA GLU A 54 10.53 -6.58 1.53
C GLU A 54 9.30 -5.87 0.94
N PRO A 55 8.12 -5.97 1.57
CA PRO A 55 6.91 -5.35 1.06
C PRO A 55 7.16 -3.85 0.89
N GLU A 56 6.91 -3.33 -0.32
CA GLU A 56 7.10 -1.91 -0.57
C GLU A 56 6.34 -1.10 0.50
N PRO A 57 6.95 -0.04 1.05
CA PRO A 57 6.28 0.75 2.05
C PRO A 57 4.96 1.31 1.48
N PRO A 58 3.87 1.32 2.26
CA PRO A 58 2.60 1.86 1.80
C PRO A 58 2.77 3.27 1.24
N ARG A 59 2.14 3.53 0.08
CA ARG A 59 2.19 4.83 -0.59
C ARG A 59 0.81 5.34 -0.97
N ASN A 60 0.70 6.65 -1.21
CA ASN A 60 -0.52 7.23 -1.72
C ASN A 60 -0.57 7.10 -3.25
N PHE A 61 -1.76 6.87 -3.79
CA PHE A 61 -2.04 6.76 -5.21
C PHE A 61 -3.08 7.80 -5.60
N THR A 62 -2.88 8.45 -6.75
CA THR A 62 -3.96 9.18 -7.42
C THR A 62 -4.73 8.23 -8.35
N ALA A 63 -5.98 8.55 -8.69
CA ALA A 63 -6.76 7.76 -9.65
C ALA A 63 -6.03 7.63 -11.00
N THR A 64 -5.36 8.69 -11.46
CA THR A 64 -4.56 8.67 -12.70
C THR A 64 -3.36 7.72 -12.61
N GLN A 65 -2.68 7.66 -11.46
CA GLN A 65 -1.57 6.72 -11.27
C GLN A 65 -2.07 5.29 -11.12
N LEU A 66 -3.21 5.08 -10.45
CA LEU A 66 -3.77 3.75 -10.26
C LEU A 66 -4.08 3.07 -11.60
N ARG A 67 -4.52 3.84 -12.60
CA ARG A 67 -4.80 3.37 -13.97
C ARG A 67 -3.59 2.80 -14.73
N GLU A 68 -2.38 2.97 -14.22
CA GLU A 68 -1.18 2.35 -14.83
C GLU A 68 -1.00 0.88 -14.38
N PHE A 69 -1.69 0.46 -13.32
CA PHE A 69 -1.55 -0.85 -12.68
C PHE A 69 -2.66 -1.81 -13.11
N THR A 70 -2.78 -2.03 -14.41
CA THR A 70 -3.81 -2.90 -15.01
C THR A 70 -3.36 -4.34 -15.23
N GLY A 71 -2.06 -4.63 -15.03
CA GLY A 71 -1.46 -5.92 -15.35
C GLY A 71 -1.55 -6.33 -16.82
N THR A 72 -1.44 -5.39 -17.75
CA THR A 72 -1.49 -5.68 -19.19
C THR A 72 -0.38 -6.63 -19.64
N LYS A 73 0.78 -6.61 -18.99
CA LYS A 73 1.85 -7.59 -19.19
C LYS A 73 1.85 -8.64 -18.07
N GLU A 74 2.47 -9.79 -18.35
CA GLU A 74 2.47 -10.97 -17.47
C GLU A 74 3.02 -10.67 -16.06
N ASP A 75 4.05 -9.83 -15.96
CA ASP A 75 4.69 -9.46 -14.69
C ASP A 75 4.19 -8.13 -14.09
N ASP A 76 3.36 -7.38 -14.83
CA ASP A 76 2.89 -6.07 -14.39
C ASP A 76 1.88 -6.24 -13.24
N PRO A 77 2.03 -5.52 -12.12
CA PRO A 77 1.10 -5.64 -11.00
C PRO A 77 -0.31 -5.14 -11.37
N ILE A 78 -1.31 -5.75 -10.73
CA ILE A 78 -2.72 -5.38 -10.86
C ILE A 78 -3.19 -4.79 -9.53
N TYR A 79 -3.53 -3.51 -9.52
CA TYR A 79 -4.04 -2.83 -8.34
C TYR A 79 -5.51 -2.46 -8.49
N VAL A 80 -6.25 -2.55 -7.38
CA VAL A 80 -7.66 -2.19 -7.31
C VAL A 80 -7.90 -1.41 -6.02
N ALA A 81 -8.58 -0.27 -6.10
CA ALA A 81 -8.96 0.48 -4.91
C ALA A 81 -10.35 0.07 -4.42
N LEU A 82 -10.48 -0.16 -3.11
CA LEU A 82 -11.74 -0.49 -2.45
C LEU A 82 -11.81 0.20 -1.10
N GLN A 83 -12.81 1.07 -0.94
CA GLN A 83 -13.03 1.93 0.23
C GLN A 83 -11.78 2.77 0.56
N GLY A 84 -11.09 3.26 -0.48
CA GLY A 84 -9.86 4.05 -0.35
C GLY A 84 -8.59 3.25 -0.08
N ASP A 85 -8.67 1.97 0.33
CA ASP A 85 -7.50 1.10 0.44
C ASP A 85 -7.14 0.53 -0.96
N VAL A 86 -5.86 0.55 -1.34
CA VAL A 86 -5.38 0.00 -2.62
C VAL A 86 -4.82 -1.40 -2.38
N TYR A 87 -5.42 -2.39 -3.03
CA TYR A 87 -5.06 -3.79 -2.91
C TYR A 87 -4.25 -4.27 -4.11
N ASP A 88 -3.23 -5.09 -3.83
CA ASP A 88 -2.57 -5.90 -4.84
C ASP A 88 -3.36 -7.18 -5.09
N VAL A 89 -3.98 -7.26 -6.26
CA VAL A 89 -4.77 -8.41 -6.72
C VAL A 89 -4.03 -9.22 -7.79
N SER A 90 -2.71 -9.03 -7.94
CA SER A 90 -1.89 -9.72 -8.95
C SER A 90 -1.94 -11.24 -8.81
N SER A 91 -2.11 -11.77 -7.59
CA SER A 91 -2.27 -13.21 -7.33
C SER A 91 -3.57 -13.79 -7.90
N ALA A 92 -4.53 -12.93 -8.27
CA ALA A 92 -5.82 -13.28 -8.85
C ALA A 92 -5.95 -12.79 -10.31
N ARG A 93 -4.84 -12.82 -11.07
CA ARG A 93 -4.79 -12.41 -12.49
C ARG A 93 -5.85 -13.10 -13.37
N ASP A 94 -6.24 -14.33 -13.08
CA ASP A 94 -7.32 -15.02 -13.82
C ASP A 94 -8.67 -14.27 -13.74
N PHE A 95 -8.87 -13.46 -12.69
CA PHE A 95 -10.08 -12.68 -12.48
C PHE A 95 -9.91 -11.21 -12.88
N TYR A 96 -8.80 -10.57 -12.50
CA TYR A 96 -8.58 -9.12 -12.69
C TYR A 96 -7.62 -8.78 -13.84
N GLY A 97 -7.01 -9.78 -14.48
CA GLY A 97 -6.20 -9.56 -15.67
C GLY A 97 -7.05 -9.15 -16.88
N PRO A 98 -6.42 -8.80 -18.00
CA PRO A 98 -7.10 -8.28 -19.20
C PRO A 98 -8.25 -9.16 -19.71
N ASP A 99 -8.12 -10.48 -19.60
CA ASP A 99 -9.11 -11.46 -20.06
C ASP A 99 -10.04 -11.96 -18.93
N GLY A 100 -9.87 -11.46 -17.71
CA GLY A 100 -10.62 -11.86 -16.54
C GLY A 100 -12.01 -11.21 -16.47
N VAL A 101 -12.93 -11.85 -15.74
CA VAL A 101 -14.31 -11.34 -15.57
C VAL A 101 -14.38 -9.98 -14.87
N TYR A 102 -13.36 -9.64 -14.09
CA TYR A 102 -13.18 -8.36 -13.42
C TYR A 102 -12.03 -7.57 -14.05
N GLY A 103 -11.63 -7.86 -15.30
CA GLY A 103 -10.54 -7.15 -15.97
C GLY A 103 -10.75 -5.63 -16.05
N GLY A 104 -12.00 -5.20 -16.22
CA GLY A 104 -12.37 -3.78 -16.22
C GLY A 104 -12.18 -3.06 -14.88
N PHE A 105 -11.93 -3.79 -13.79
CA PHE A 105 -11.67 -3.21 -12.47
C PHE A 105 -10.20 -2.87 -12.24
N ALA A 106 -9.32 -3.43 -13.04
CA ALA A 106 -7.88 -3.25 -12.91
C ALA A 106 -7.51 -1.76 -13.07
N GLY A 107 -6.85 -1.20 -12.07
CA GLY A 107 -6.44 0.21 -12.05
C GLY A 107 -7.53 1.21 -11.66
N HIS A 108 -8.67 0.74 -11.13
CA HIS A 108 -9.83 1.58 -10.79
C HIS A 108 -10.23 1.50 -9.31
N ASP A 109 -11.00 2.49 -8.86
CA ASP A 109 -11.81 2.39 -7.65
C ASP A 109 -13.11 1.65 -7.96
N VAL A 110 -13.29 0.51 -7.31
CA VAL A 110 -14.44 -0.39 -7.50
C VAL A 110 -15.44 -0.32 -6.34
N THR A 111 -15.27 0.63 -5.42
CA THR A 111 -16.11 0.75 -4.22
C THR A 111 -17.59 0.81 -4.58
N ARG A 112 -17.96 1.69 -5.52
CA ARG A 112 -19.35 1.82 -5.95
C ARG A 112 -19.80 0.61 -6.78
N ALA A 113 -18.99 0.13 -7.71
CA ALA A 113 -19.28 -1.06 -8.51
C ALA A 113 -19.62 -2.28 -7.62
N PHE A 114 -18.87 -2.52 -6.54
CA PHE A 114 -19.17 -3.60 -5.59
C PHE A 114 -20.41 -3.34 -4.74
N ALA A 115 -20.68 -2.10 -4.35
CA ALA A 115 -21.92 -1.76 -3.65
C ALA A 115 -23.16 -2.05 -4.53
N LEU A 116 -23.07 -1.76 -5.83
CA LEU A 116 -24.14 -1.97 -6.80
C LEU A 116 -24.18 -3.38 -7.38
N ASN A 117 -23.15 -4.20 -7.14
CA ASN A 117 -22.88 -5.46 -7.85
C ASN A 117 -22.88 -5.28 -9.39
N SER A 118 -22.28 -4.18 -9.85
CA SER A 118 -22.18 -3.80 -11.26
C SER A 118 -20.78 -4.07 -11.79
N LEU A 119 -20.69 -4.40 -13.08
CA LEU A 119 -19.43 -4.49 -13.85
C LEU A 119 -19.29 -3.34 -14.86
N GLU A 120 -20.20 -2.36 -14.82
CA GLU A 120 -20.24 -1.28 -15.79
C GLU A 120 -19.20 -0.20 -15.46
N GLU A 121 -18.51 0.32 -16.49
CA GLU A 121 -17.48 1.34 -16.34
C GLU A 121 -17.98 2.64 -15.70
N LYS A 122 -19.28 2.96 -15.86
CA LYS A 122 -19.89 4.15 -15.26
C LYS A 122 -19.93 4.12 -13.74
N ASP A 123 -19.83 2.93 -13.14
CA ASP A 123 -19.89 2.72 -11.69
C ASP A 123 -18.47 2.61 -11.08
N LEU A 124 -17.42 2.84 -11.89
CA LEU A 124 -16.01 2.89 -11.47
C LEU A 124 -15.57 4.33 -11.21
N ASP A 125 -14.59 4.49 -10.31
CA ASP A 125 -13.97 5.79 -9.97
C ASP A 125 -14.95 6.85 -9.43
N ASP A 126 -16.10 6.42 -8.91
CA ASP A 126 -17.08 7.31 -8.26
C ASP A 126 -16.93 7.24 -6.73
N PRO A 127 -16.43 8.31 -6.09
CA PRO A 127 -16.29 8.36 -4.63
C PRO A 127 -17.63 8.59 -3.91
N ASN A 128 -18.72 8.89 -4.61
CA ASN A 128 -20.00 9.17 -3.98
C ASN A 128 -20.73 7.88 -3.56
N LEU A 129 -20.95 7.76 -2.26
CA LEU A 129 -21.62 6.62 -1.63
C LEU A 129 -22.87 7.05 -0.83
N GLU A 130 -23.26 8.31 -0.91
CA GLU A 130 -24.36 8.88 -0.12
C GLU A 130 -25.73 8.35 -0.55
N ASP A 131 -25.89 8.05 -1.84
CA ASP A 131 -27.12 7.55 -2.45
C ASP A 131 -27.34 6.04 -2.26
N LEU A 132 -26.37 5.33 -1.67
CA LEU A 132 -26.44 3.90 -1.47
C LEU A 132 -27.47 3.51 -0.39
N THR A 133 -28.32 2.56 -0.74
CA THR A 133 -29.25 1.89 0.17
C THR A 133 -28.52 1.02 1.19
N TYR A 134 -29.21 0.64 2.27
CA TYR A 134 -28.67 -0.26 3.29
C TYR A 134 -28.15 -1.58 2.70
N THR A 135 -28.91 -2.22 1.79
CA THR A 135 -28.52 -3.50 1.19
C THR A 135 -27.29 -3.39 0.29
N GLN A 136 -27.10 -2.25 -0.39
CA GLN A 136 -25.90 -1.97 -1.18
C GLN A 136 -24.68 -1.75 -0.28
N LYS A 137 -24.85 -1.08 0.87
CA LYS A 137 -23.79 -0.92 1.88
C LYS A 137 -23.39 -2.26 2.50
N GLU A 138 -24.34 -3.14 2.80
CA GLU A 138 -24.06 -4.49 3.28
C GLU A 138 -23.32 -5.33 2.22
N SER A 139 -23.70 -5.19 0.95
CA SER A 139 -23.01 -5.85 -0.17
C SER A 139 -21.55 -5.40 -0.25
N LEU A 140 -21.32 -4.08 -0.17
CA LEU A 140 -19.97 -3.50 -0.12
C LEU A 140 -19.17 -4.02 1.08
N HIS A 141 -19.77 -4.06 2.27
CA HIS A 141 -19.13 -4.59 3.46
C HIS A 141 -18.67 -6.04 3.27
N GLY A 142 -19.52 -6.90 2.70
CA GLY A 142 -19.16 -8.28 2.38
C GLY A 142 -17.99 -8.39 1.39
N TRP A 143 -17.91 -7.49 0.41
CA TRP A 143 -16.76 -7.42 -0.51
C TRP A 143 -15.47 -6.98 0.20
N VAL A 144 -15.54 -5.98 1.07
CA VAL A 144 -14.40 -5.53 1.88
C VAL A 144 -13.87 -6.66 2.76
N GLU A 145 -14.76 -7.39 3.45
CA GLU A 145 -14.37 -8.57 4.22
C GLU A 145 -13.74 -9.64 3.35
N LYS A 146 -14.31 -9.91 2.16
CA LYS A 146 -13.76 -10.87 1.19
C LYS A 146 -12.32 -10.53 0.80
N TYR A 147 -12.04 -9.25 0.53
CA TYR A 147 -10.69 -8.78 0.19
C TYR A 147 -9.74 -8.91 1.38
N LYS A 148 -10.15 -8.43 2.57
CA LYS A 148 -9.30 -8.37 3.76
C LYS A 148 -9.04 -9.74 4.41
N TYR A 149 -10.08 -10.57 4.54
CA TYR A 149 -10.04 -11.76 5.42
C TYR A 149 -10.13 -13.10 4.69
N TYR A 150 -10.80 -13.16 3.52
CA TYR A 150 -10.96 -14.43 2.81
C TYR A 150 -9.93 -14.62 1.70
N LYS A 151 -9.64 -13.54 0.95
CA LYS A 151 -8.59 -13.52 -0.09
C LYS A 151 -7.26 -13.00 0.44
N CYS A 152 -7.31 -12.15 1.47
CA CYS A 152 -6.14 -11.55 2.10
C CYS A 152 -5.22 -10.86 1.08
N TYR A 153 -5.81 -10.06 0.18
CA TYR A 153 -5.01 -9.28 -0.77
C TYR A 153 -4.16 -8.26 0.01
N PRO A 154 -2.85 -8.14 -0.28
CA PRO A 154 -1.99 -7.16 0.37
C PRO A 154 -2.47 -5.73 0.10
N VAL A 155 -2.49 -4.87 1.12
CA VAL A 155 -2.74 -3.43 0.95
C VAL A 155 -1.40 -2.75 0.66
N VAL A 156 -1.27 -2.16 -0.52
CA VAL A 156 -0.05 -1.46 -0.98
C VAL A 156 -0.12 0.05 -0.79
N GLY A 157 -1.27 0.58 -0.38
CA GLY A 157 -1.44 2.01 -0.22
C GLY A 157 -2.87 2.48 -0.06
N ARG A 158 -3.06 3.78 -0.27
CA ARG A 158 -4.39 4.41 -0.30
C ARG A 158 -4.61 5.28 -1.52
N LEU A 159 -5.84 5.27 -2.03
CA LEU A 159 -6.30 6.16 -3.07
C LEU A 159 -6.68 7.50 -2.44
N VAL A 160 -5.97 8.55 -2.84
CA VAL A 160 -6.12 9.88 -2.27
C VAL A 160 -6.28 10.90 -3.40
N THR A 161 -7.26 11.78 -3.26
CA THR A 161 -7.37 12.96 -4.12
C THR A 161 -6.44 14.04 -3.58
N PRO A 162 -5.39 14.43 -4.34
CA PRO A 162 -4.48 15.47 -3.87
C PRO A 162 -5.24 16.81 -3.79
N PRO A 163 -5.00 17.62 -2.74
CA PRO A 163 -5.56 18.96 -2.69
C PRO A 163 -4.99 19.78 -3.86
N SER A 164 -5.77 20.71 -4.41
CA SER A 164 -5.34 21.56 -5.52
C SER A 164 -5.66 23.03 -5.24
N GLY A 165 -4.88 23.94 -5.83
CA GLY A 165 -5.09 25.37 -5.69
C GLY A 165 -4.66 25.95 -4.34
N LEU A 166 -3.85 25.23 -3.57
CA LEU A 166 -3.31 25.74 -2.31
C LEU A 166 -2.30 26.88 -2.56
N SER A 167 -2.25 27.83 -1.65
CA SER A 167 -1.19 28.84 -1.59
C SER A 167 -0.45 28.63 -0.28
N LEU A 168 0.76 28.08 -0.37
CA LEU A 168 1.52 27.64 0.80
C LEU A 168 2.79 28.46 0.94
N THR A 169 3.12 28.81 2.18
CA THR A 169 4.40 29.40 2.56
C THR A 169 5.46 28.33 2.76
N LEU A 170 6.73 28.71 2.78
CA LEU A 170 7.82 27.78 3.09
C LEU A 170 7.72 27.21 4.51
N ALA A 171 7.24 28.00 5.46
CA ALA A 171 7.07 27.54 6.84
C ALA A 171 6.02 26.42 6.94
N GLU A 172 4.96 26.49 6.13
CA GLU A 172 3.93 25.45 6.05
C GLU A 172 4.48 24.21 5.34
N ILE A 173 5.14 24.37 4.18
CA ILE A 173 5.72 23.25 3.42
C ILE A 173 6.77 22.51 4.25
N ALA A 174 7.55 23.20 5.08
CA ALA A 174 8.54 22.61 5.98
C ALA A 174 7.95 21.65 7.03
N GLN A 175 6.63 21.69 7.27
CA GLN A 175 5.93 20.73 8.14
C GLN A 175 5.66 19.39 7.44
N TYR A 176 5.66 19.37 6.10
CA TYR A 176 5.31 18.21 5.29
C TYR A 176 6.55 17.54 4.69
N LYS A 177 7.30 16.81 5.53
CA LYS A 177 8.55 16.13 5.16
C LYS A 177 8.44 14.61 5.01
N GLY A 178 7.25 14.03 5.19
CA GLY A 178 7.08 12.58 5.17
C GLY A 178 7.62 11.85 6.40
N GLU A 179 8.02 12.58 7.43
CA GLU A 179 8.43 12.00 8.72
C GLU A 179 7.20 11.41 9.42
N GLU A 180 7.32 10.16 9.86
CA GLU A 180 6.27 9.54 10.65
C GLU A 180 6.14 10.28 11.98
N PRO A 181 4.91 10.57 12.45
CA PRO A 181 4.73 11.22 13.74
C PRO A 181 5.39 10.38 14.82
N LYS A 182 6.28 11.00 15.60
CA LYS A 182 6.79 10.38 16.82
C LYS A 182 5.65 10.35 17.83
N GLU A 183 5.64 9.32 18.66
CA GLU A 183 4.63 9.15 19.72
C GLU A 183 4.62 10.40 20.62
N GLY A 184 3.56 11.22 20.52
CA GLY A 184 3.41 12.49 21.24
C GLY A 184 3.49 13.77 20.40
N ASP A 185 3.87 13.70 19.12
CA ASP A 185 3.84 14.86 18.21
C ASP A 185 2.45 15.05 17.58
N ALA A 186 2.06 16.31 17.35
CA ALA A 186 0.74 16.69 16.81
C ALA A 186 0.54 16.38 15.32
N GLN A 187 1.53 15.82 14.63
CA GLN A 187 1.51 15.62 13.18
C GLN A 187 0.75 14.33 12.81
N THR A 188 -0.57 14.32 12.97
CA THR A 188 -1.39 13.18 12.55
C THR A 188 -1.34 13.01 11.03
N ILE A 189 -1.14 11.76 10.56
CA ILE A 189 -1.36 11.41 9.15
C ILE A 189 -2.78 11.88 8.78
N PRO A 190 -2.96 12.70 7.73
CA PRO A 190 -4.29 13.17 7.38
C PRO A 190 -5.25 12.00 7.14
N GLU A 191 -6.52 12.18 7.51
CA GLU A 191 -7.53 11.12 7.35
C GLU A 191 -7.58 10.66 5.88
N GLY A 192 -7.56 9.35 5.67
CA GLY A 192 -7.54 8.75 4.33
C GLY A 192 -6.15 8.58 3.70
N TRP A 193 -5.06 9.05 4.32
CA TRP A 193 -3.71 8.86 3.78
C TRP A 193 -3.05 7.59 4.29
N ALA A 194 -2.19 6.97 3.47
CA ALA A 194 -1.39 5.81 3.85
C ALA A 194 -0.06 6.21 4.53
N ALA A 195 0.47 7.39 4.19
CA ALA A 195 1.73 7.90 4.69
C ALA A 195 1.68 9.43 4.84
N PRO A 196 2.53 10.03 5.70
CA PRO A 196 2.57 11.48 5.87
C PRO A 196 2.89 12.21 4.55
N PRO A 197 2.33 13.40 4.29
CA PRO A 197 2.57 14.14 3.06
C PRO A 197 4.01 14.62 2.95
N ILE A 198 4.51 14.71 1.71
CA ILE A 198 5.82 15.25 1.38
C ILE A 198 5.64 16.34 0.35
N TYR A 199 5.93 17.59 0.71
CA TYR A 199 5.84 18.71 -0.23
C TYR A 199 7.22 19.22 -0.61
N VAL A 200 7.40 19.52 -1.89
CA VAL A 200 8.62 20.16 -2.41
C VAL A 200 8.19 21.28 -3.34
N ALA A 201 8.71 22.49 -3.10
CA ALA A 201 8.49 23.61 -3.99
C ALA A 201 9.57 23.62 -5.09
N VAL A 202 9.19 23.78 -6.34
CA VAL A 202 10.11 23.94 -7.48
C VAL A 202 9.54 24.97 -8.44
N ALA A 203 10.34 25.99 -8.77
CA ALA A 203 10.00 27.11 -9.62
C ALA A 203 8.65 27.77 -9.23
N GLY A 204 8.40 27.95 -7.93
CA GLY A 204 7.17 28.54 -7.39
C GLY A 204 5.93 27.64 -7.42
N LYS A 205 6.05 26.38 -7.87
CA LYS A 205 4.98 25.36 -7.82
C LYS A 205 5.25 24.40 -6.68
N VAL A 206 4.21 24.00 -5.95
CA VAL A 206 4.32 23.01 -4.88
C VAL A 206 3.87 21.65 -5.41
N PHE A 207 4.77 20.68 -5.34
CA PHE A 207 4.55 19.31 -5.77
C PHE A 207 4.39 18.40 -4.56
N ASP A 208 3.49 17.43 -4.67
CA ASP A 208 3.32 16.39 -3.66
C ASP A 208 4.06 15.11 -4.04
N MET A 209 5.14 14.87 -3.32
CA MET A 209 6.02 13.73 -3.48
C MET A 209 5.56 12.50 -2.69
N SER A 210 4.44 12.57 -1.96
CA SER A 210 3.88 11.38 -1.28
C SER A 210 3.36 10.34 -2.28
N PHE A 211 3.03 10.77 -3.49
CA PHE A 211 2.54 9.95 -4.59
C PHE A 211 3.70 9.37 -5.40
N GLY A 212 4.22 8.21 -4.98
CA GLY A 212 5.32 7.51 -5.68
C GLY A 212 6.72 8.10 -5.46
N GLY A 213 6.83 9.24 -4.76
CA GLY A 213 8.10 9.89 -4.44
C GLY A 213 8.67 9.55 -3.05
N ARG A 214 7.92 8.83 -2.21
CA ARG A 214 8.32 8.53 -0.81
C ARG A 214 9.69 7.84 -0.71
N MET A 215 9.98 6.90 -1.61
CA MET A 215 11.28 6.20 -1.66
C MET A 215 12.47 7.14 -1.96
N PHE A 216 12.21 8.31 -2.55
CA PHE A 216 13.23 9.27 -2.98
C PHE A 216 13.34 10.47 -2.04
N TYR A 217 12.20 11.05 -1.67
CA TYR A 217 12.10 12.29 -0.88
C TYR A 217 11.70 12.05 0.58
N GLY A 218 11.23 10.87 0.93
CA GLY A 218 10.91 10.53 2.31
C GLY A 218 12.18 10.24 3.15
N PRO A 219 12.00 9.98 4.46
CA PRO A 219 13.10 9.61 5.33
C PRO A 219 13.91 8.42 4.79
N GLY A 220 15.24 8.57 4.71
CA GLY A 220 16.15 7.55 4.15
C GLY A 220 16.34 7.60 2.64
N GLY A 221 15.57 8.42 1.91
CA GLY A 221 15.73 8.60 0.46
C GLY A 221 16.91 9.50 0.08
N PRO A 222 17.48 9.38 -1.13
CA PRO A 222 18.61 10.21 -1.59
C PRO A 222 18.29 11.70 -1.71
N TYR A 223 17.01 12.06 -1.88
CA TYR A 223 16.54 13.44 -2.04
C TYR A 223 15.77 13.97 -0.83
N HIS A 224 15.87 13.31 0.34
CA HIS A 224 15.19 13.72 1.56
C HIS A 224 15.50 15.17 1.99
N PHE A 225 16.68 15.69 1.64
CA PHE A 225 17.07 17.07 1.96
C PHE A 225 16.23 18.14 1.26
N LEU A 226 15.49 17.79 0.19
CA LEU A 226 14.57 18.66 -0.52
C LEU A 226 13.16 18.66 0.09
N ALA A 227 12.83 17.67 0.93
CA ALA A 227 11.53 17.56 1.56
C ALA A 227 11.26 18.79 2.44
N GLY A 228 10.12 19.44 2.20
CA GLY A 228 9.71 20.63 2.92
C GLY A 228 10.50 21.89 2.55
N LYS A 229 11.19 21.93 1.39
CA LYS A 229 12.02 23.07 0.96
C LYS A 229 11.72 23.50 -0.48
N ASP A 230 12.34 24.63 -0.86
CA ASP A 230 12.44 25.06 -2.26
C ASP A 230 13.62 24.36 -2.94
N GLY A 231 13.31 23.38 -3.78
CA GLY A 231 14.28 22.63 -4.57
C GLY A 231 14.74 23.32 -5.84
N SER A 232 14.28 24.54 -6.14
CA SER A 232 14.60 25.22 -7.41
C SER A 232 16.09 25.38 -7.66
N ARG A 233 16.82 25.91 -6.67
CA ARG A 233 18.27 26.16 -6.77
C ARG A 233 19.12 24.88 -6.80
N PRO A 234 18.94 23.91 -5.88
CA PRO A 234 19.73 22.67 -5.92
C PRO A 234 19.48 21.87 -7.20
N LEU A 235 18.24 21.85 -7.72
CA LEU A 235 17.95 21.21 -9.00
C LEU A 235 18.57 21.95 -10.19
N ALA A 236 18.52 23.29 -10.20
CA ALA A 236 19.14 24.10 -11.25
C ALA A 236 20.66 23.92 -11.30
N LYS A 237 21.32 23.83 -10.13
CA LYS A 237 22.78 23.67 -10.01
C LYS A 237 23.24 22.22 -10.03
N MET A 238 22.32 21.26 -9.95
CA MET A 238 22.63 19.84 -9.71
C MET A 238 23.51 19.64 -8.47
N SER A 239 23.18 20.39 -7.40
CA SER A 239 23.98 20.52 -6.19
C SER A 239 23.25 19.87 -5.01
N PHE A 240 23.99 19.12 -4.20
CA PHE A 240 23.52 18.54 -2.93
C PHE A 240 23.97 19.39 -1.71
N GLU A 241 24.53 20.58 -1.96
CA GLU A 241 25.02 21.47 -0.92
C GLU A 241 23.86 22.06 -0.11
N LYS A 242 24.00 22.03 1.22
CA LYS A 242 22.98 22.57 2.14
C LYS A 242 22.71 24.06 1.89
N ALA A 243 23.75 24.82 1.57
CA ALA A 243 23.64 26.25 1.28
C ALA A 243 22.78 26.53 0.03
N ASP A 244 22.82 25.65 -0.98
CA ASP A 244 21.97 25.77 -2.16
C ASP A 244 20.54 25.33 -1.86
N ALA A 245 20.33 24.31 -1.03
CA ALA A 245 19.00 23.88 -0.61
C ALA A 245 18.28 24.86 0.34
N GLU A 246 19.01 25.78 0.98
CA GLU A 246 18.46 26.83 1.84
C GLU A 246 18.32 28.18 1.15
N SER A 247 19.01 28.37 0.02
CA SER A 247 18.98 29.63 -0.73
C SER A 247 17.87 29.62 -1.78
N ARG A 248 17.02 30.66 -1.70
CA ARG A 248 15.92 30.93 -2.63
C ARG A 248 16.33 31.81 -3.81
N ASN A 249 17.55 32.31 -3.79
CA ASN A 249 18.01 33.22 -4.83
C ASN A 249 18.22 32.43 -6.13
N LEU A 250 17.58 32.87 -7.21
CA LEU A 250 17.74 32.31 -8.55
C LEU A 250 18.34 33.32 -9.54
N SER A 251 18.66 34.55 -9.10
CA SER A 251 19.19 35.61 -9.95
C SER A 251 20.62 35.36 -10.40
N ASP A 252 21.39 34.56 -9.65
CA ASP A 252 22.76 34.15 -9.99
C ASP A 252 22.82 32.96 -10.94
N LEU A 253 21.68 32.43 -11.38
CA LEU A 253 21.64 31.28 -12.28
C LEU A 253 21.96 31.69 -13.72
N THR A 254 22.88 30.94 -14.32
CA THR A 254 23.16 30.96 -15.76
C THR A 254 21.96 30.47 -16.56
N ASP A 255 21.88 30.83 -17.84
CA ASP A 255 20.78 30.39 -18.72
C ASP A 255 20.70 28.85 -18.81
N ARG A 256 21.85 28.16 -18.81
CA ARG A 256 21.91 26.68 -18.79
C ARG A 256 21.32 26.08 -17.51
N GLN A 257 21.56 26.71 -16.36
CA GLN A 257 21.00 26.26 -15.08
C GLN A 257 19.48 26.50 -15.01
N ARG A 258 19.00 27.60 -15.60
CA ARG A 258 17.56 27.85 -15.72
C ARG A 258 16.88 26.82 -16.64
N GLN A 259 17.49 26.49 -17.78
CA GLN A 259 17.00 25.43 -18.65
C GLN A 259 16.95 24.07 -17.92
N THR A 260 17.98 23.77 -17.14
CA THR A 260 18.02 22.54 -16.32
C THR A 260 16.86 22.49 -15.33
N LEU A 261 16.53 23.61 -14.69
CA LEU A 261 15.37 23.71 -13.79
C LEU A 261 14.05 23.48 -14.51
N GLU A 262 13.86 24.06 -15.69
CA GLU A 262 12.65 23.87 -16.50
C GLU A 262 12.47 22.40 -16.90
N GLU A 263 13.54 21.74 -17.34
CA GLU A 263 13.53 20.30 -17.64
C GLU A 263 13.14 19.45 -16.42
N TRP A 264 13.60 19.82 -15.22
CA TRP A 264 13.19 19.15 -13.98
C TRP A 264 11.70 19.33 -13.68
N VAL A 265 11.18 20.54 -13.86
CA VAL A 265 9.75 20.83 -13.70
C VAL A 265 8.93 19.99 -14.67
N GLU A 266 9.35 19.88 -15.93
CA GLU A 266 8.68 19.02 -16.92
C GLU A 266 8.75 17.55 -16.54
N LYS A 267 9.90 17.06 -16.06
CA LYS A 267 10.05 15.67 -15.58
C LYS A 267 9.14 15.36 -14.39
N PHE A 268 8.94 16.30 -13.49
CA PHE A 268 8.06 16.11 -12.33
C PHE A 268 6.59 16.03 -12.75
N ILE A 269 6.18 16.87 -13.70
CA ILE A 269 4.81 16.89 -14.23
C ILE A 269 4.53 15.68 -15.12
N ASN A 270 5.40 15.39 -16.08
CA ASN A 270 5.14 14.41 -17.14
C ASN A 270 5.73 13.02 -16.84
N GLY A 271 6.91 12.97 -16.22
CA GLY A 271 7.65 11.72 -16.01
C GLY A 271 7.17 10.97 -14.78
N ARG A 272 7.33 11.56 -13.60
CA ARG A 272 6.92 10.96 -12.31
C ARG A 272 5.45 11.26 -11.95
N LYS A 273 4.82 12.21 -12.65
CA LYS A 273 3.43 12.65 -12.46
C LYS A 273 3.11 13.02 -11.02
N TYR A 274 3.99 13.78 -10.37
CA TYR A 274 3.71 14.32 -9.05
C TYR A 274 2.62 15.38 -9.16
N PRO A 275 1.50 15.26 -8.41
CA PRO A 275 0.44 16.25 -8.49
C PRO A 275 0.92 17.61 -7.95
N VAL A 276 0.51 18.67 -8.65
CA VAL A 276 0.76 20.04 -8.22
C VAL A 276 -0.35 20.45 -7.26
N VAL A 277 -0.02 20.58 -5.99
CA VAL A 277 -1.01 20.92 -4.95
C VAL A 277 -1.29 22.42 -4.87
N GLY A 278 -0.34 23.24 -5.33
CA GLY A 278 -0.44 24.67 -5.15
C GLY A 278 0.72 25.49 -5.69
N LYS A 279 0.74 26.76 -5.29
CA LYS A 279 1.83 27.70 -5.55
C LYS A 279 2.51 28.09 -4.24
N LEU A 280 3.81 28.30 -4.32
CA LEU A 280 4.58 28.84 -3.22
C LEU A 280 4.34 30.36 -3.16
N ILE A 281 3.91 30.84 -2.00
CA ILE A 281 3.76 32.27 -1.69
C ILE A 281 4.87 32.72 -0.74
N ASP A 282 5.28 33.98 -0.89
CA ASP A 282 6.28 34.65 -0.06
C ASP A 282 5.70 35.20 1.24
#